data_AF-A0A4P5UUT9-F1
#
_entry.id   AF-A0A4P5UUT9-F1
#
_cell.length_a   1.000
_cell.length_b   1.000
_cell.length_c   1.000
_cell.angle_alpha   90.00
_cell.angle_beta   90.00
_cell.angle_gamma   90.00
#
_symmetry.space_group_name_H-M   'P 1'
#
loop_
_entity.id
_entity.type
_entity.pdbx_description
1 polymer ?
#
loop_
_entity_poly.entity_id
_entity_poly.type
_entity_poly.pdbx_seq_one_letter_code
_entity_poly.pdbx_strand_id
1 'polypeptide(L)'
;MEQLWSPWRSEYIDSFSSPKDNEECFLCTAASPDICDDLLITKGEHCLIIMNKFPYNAGHLLIAPLRHCADLLALDSEEYQEMMNWTKIMTAVIRNVYKPHGFNIGINLGQAAGAGVPGHLHMHIVPRWNGDTNFMSTIGDLKVISHSNSTIAKEIRKGLVHVQQHGIDSIIEKGASL
;
A
#
# COMPACT_ATOMS: atom_id res chain seq x y z
N MET A 1 -12.23 -24.56 -24.53
CA MET A 1 -11.96 -23.13 -24.28
C MET A 1 -11.80 -23.01 -22.77
N GLU A 2 -10.60 -22.74 -22.27
CA GLU A 2 -10.38 -22.59 -20.84
C GLU A 2 -10.95 -21.24 -20.38
N GLN A 3 -11.86 -21.28 -19.41
CA GLN A 3 -12.48 -20.09 -18.85
C GLN A 3 -11.65 -19.60 -17.65
N LEU A 4 -11.17 -18.37 -17.72
CA LEU A 4 -10.53 -17.68 -16.60
C LEU A 4 -11.59 -16.94 -15.79
N TRP A 5 -11.72 -17.33 -14.52
CA TRP A 5 -12.64 -16.72 -13.57
C TRP A 5 -11.89 -15.70 -12.72
N SER A 6 -12.43 -14.48 -12.60
CA SER A 6 -11.85 -13.40 -11.79
C SER A 6 -12.84 -12.93 -10.71
N PRO A 7 -13.03 -13.68 -9.61
CA PRO A 7 -14.03 -13.36 -8.59
C PRO A 7 -13.90 -11.95 -7.98
N TRP A 8 -12.66 -11.45 -7.84
CA TRP A 8 -12.38 -10.08 -7.38
C TRP A 8 -12.96 -8.99 -8.29
N ARG A 9 -13.23 -9.31 -9.56
CA ARG A 9 -13.75 -8.34 -10.54
C ARG A 9 -15.19 -7.97 -10.23
N SER A 10 -15.99 -8.90 -9.71
CA SER A 10 -17.37 -8.62 -9.30
C SER A 10 -17.37 -7.63 -8.14
N GLU A 11 -16.56 -7.88 -7.10
CA GLU A 11 -16.39 -6.97 -5.96
C GLU A 11 -15.90 -5.57 -6.39
N TYR A 12 -15.04 -5.50 -7.41
CA TYR A 12 -14.57 -4.24 -7.97
C TYR A 12 -15.67 -3.48 -8.72
N ILE A 13 -16.46 -4.16 -9.55
CA ILE A 13 -17.58 -3.55 -10.30
C ILE A 13 -18.66 -3.04 -9.34
N ASP A 14 -18.99 -3.81 -8.31
CA ASP A 14 -19.97 -3.44 -7.30
C ASP A 14 -19.56 -2.17 -6.54
N SER A 15 -18.25 -1.96 -6.36
CA SER A 15 -17.73 -0.74 -5.70
C SER A 15 -17.99 0.57 -6.47
N PHE A 16 -18.29 0.51 -7.77
CA PHE A 16 -18.67 1.70 -8.56
C PHE A 16 -20.16 2.04 -8.48
N SER A 17 -20.99 1.12 -7.97
CA SER A 17 -22.46 1.24 -8.01
C SER A 17 -23.04 1.86 -6.73
N SER A 18 -22.22 2.09 -5.71
CA SER A 18 -22.64 2.65 -4.42
C SER A 18 -22.52 4.19 -4.40
N PRO A 19 -23.59 4.94 -4.06
CA PRO A 19 -23.52 6.39 -3.88
C PRO A 19 -22.56 6.76 -2.75
N LYS A 20 -21.65 7.71 -3.02
CA LYS A 20 -20.57 8.14 -2.08
C LYS A 20 -20.96 9.32 -1.21
N ASP A 21 -22.15 9.29 -0.60
CA ASP A 21 -22.56 10.33 0.34
C ASP A 21 -22.21 9.87 1.76
N ASN A 22 -21.23 10.55 2.39
CA ASN A 22 -20.64 10.24 3.71
C ASN A 22 -19.87 8.91 3.82
N GLU A 23 -18.89 8.66 2.94
CA GLU A 23 -17.94 7.56 3.19
C GLU A 23 -17.08 7.87 4.41
N GLU A 24 -17.30 7.12 5.50
CA GLU A 24 -16.36 7.02 6.62
C GLU A 24 -14.94 6.75 6.07
N CYS A 25 -13.95 7.46 6.59
CA CYS A 25 -12.58 7.34 6.11
C CYS A 25 -12.04 5.92 6.40
N PHE A 26 -11.80 5.12 5.35
CA PHE A 26 -11.34 3.73 5.53
C PHE A 26 -10.04 3.61 6.31
N LEU A 27 -9.17 4.64 6.28
CA LEU A 27 -7.94 4.68 7.07
C LEU A 27 -8.25 4.82 8.57
N CYS A 28 -9.23 5.66 8.93
CA CYS A 28 -9.73 5.75 10.31
C CYS A 28 -10.42 4.45 10.74
N THR A 29 -11.22 3.85 9.86
CA THR A 29 -11.87 2.55 10.09
C THR A 29 -10.83 1.46 10.37
N ALA A 30 -9.78 1.36 9.55
CA ALA A 30 -8.68 0.42 9.78
C ALA A 30 -7.82 0.76 11.01
N ALA A 31 -7.75 2.04 11.40
CA ALA A 31 -7.10 2.49 12.63
C ALA A 31 -7.89 2.11 13.89
N SER A 32 -9.20 1.85 13.79
CA SER A 32 -10.04 1.45 14.92
C SER A 32 -9.52 0.15 15.58
N PRO A 33 -9.55 0.04 16.93
CA PRO A 33 -9.24 -1.21 17.62
C PRO A 33 -10.31 -2.28 17.43
N ASP A 34 -11.55 -1.87 17.11
CA ASP A 34 -12.71 -2.76 17.03
C ASP A 34 -12.83 -3.47 15.67
N ILE A 35 -11.99 -3.09 14.69
CA ILE A 35 -12.05 -3.59 13.32
C ILE A 35 -10.79 -4.38 13.00
N CYS A 36 -11.00 -5.64 12.60
CA CYS A 36 -9.95 -6.48 12.06
C CYS A 36 -9.95 -6.35 10.53
N ASP A 37 -9.07 -5.52 9.99
CA ASP A 37 -8.88 -5.38 8.55
C ASP A 37 -7.77 -6.33 8.06
N ASP A 38 -8.13 -7.25 7.16
CA ASP A 38 -7.21 -8.23 6.58
C ASP A 38 -6.06 -7.61 5.77
N LEU A 39 -6.20 -6.35 5.34
CA LEU A 39 -5.21 -5.59 4.59
C LEU A 39 -4.29 -4.76 5.49
N LEU A 40 -4.63 -4.55 6.77
CA LEU A 40 -3.81 -3.84 7.73
C LEU A 40 -2.54 -4.63 8.04
N ILE A 41 -1.37 -4.11 7.68
CA ILE A 41 -0.09 -4.78 7.91
C ILE A 41 0.35 -4.62 9.37
N THR A 42 0.39 -3.38 9.86
CA THR A 42 0.76 -3.06 11.23
C THR A 42 0.33 -1.64 11.60
N LYS A 43 0.34 -1.33 12.91
CA LYS A 43 0.21 0.02 13.46
C LYS A 43 1.50 0.37 14.21
N GLY A 44 1.95 1.61 14.04
CA GLY A 44 2.98 2.24 14.85
C GLY A 44 2.37 3.06 15.98
N GLU A 45 3.13 4.01 16.51
CA GLU A 45 2.68 4.92 17.57
C GLU A 45 1.78 6.03 17.02
N HIS A 46 2.13 6.59 15.86
CA HIS A 46 1.45 7.69 15.19
C HIS A 46 0.94 7.34 13.79
N CYS A 47 1.35 6.19 13.22
CA CYS A 47 1.02 5.79 11.85
C CYS A 47 0.40 4.40 11.75
N LEU A 48 -0.29 4.14 10.65
CA LEU A 48 -0.71 2.79 10.23
C LEU A 48 -0.15 2.47 8.85
N ILE A 49 0.06 1.18 8.60
CA ILE A 49 0.51 0.64 7.33
C ILE A 49 -0.53 -0.36 6.85
N ILE A 50 -1.10 -0.09 5.68
CA ILE A 50 -2.18 -0.89 5.09
C ILE A 50 -1.92 -1.14 3.62
N MET A 51 -2.36 -2.29 3.10
CA MET A 51 -2.33 -2.53 1.66
C MET A 51 -3.37 -1.69 0.93
N ASN A 52 -3.01 -1.19 -0.24
CA ASN A 52 -4.00 -0.59 -1.11
C ASN A 52 -4.95 -1.69 -1.65
N LYS A 53 -6.26 -1.50 -1.47
CA LYS A 53 -7.30 -2.40 -1.97
C LYS A 53 -7.27 -2.55 -3.48
N PHE A 54 -6.88 -1.49 -4.19
CA PHE A 54 -6.73 -1.43 -5.64
C PHE A 54 -5.26 -1.15 -6.01
N PRO A 55 -4.39 -2.16 -5.87
CA PRO A 55 -2.96 -1.95 -6.00
C PRO A 55 -2.52 -1.76 -7.47
N TYR A 56 -1.53 -0.88 -7.70
CA TYR A 56 -0.90 -0.74 -9.02
C TYR A 56 -0.01 -1.95 -9.35
N ASN A 57 0.64 -2.51 -8.33
CA ASN A 57 1.48 -3.70 -8.40
C ASN A 57 1.35 -4.47 -7.09
N ALA A 58 1.70 -5.76 -7.10
CA ALA A 58 1.76 -6.58 -5.89
C ALA A 58 2.65 -5.90 -4.83
N GLY A 59 2.13 -5.72 -3.62
CA GLY A 59 2.83 -5.02 -2.54
C GLY A 59 2.70 -3.50 -2.54
N HIS A 60 1.72 -2.94 -3.25
CA HIS A 60 1.35 -1.52 -3.09
C HIS A 60 0.81 -1.26 -1.68
N LEU A 61 1.55 -0.48 -0.90
CA LEU A 61 1.20 -0.08 0.47
C LEU A 61 0.86 1.40 0.57
N LEU A 62 0.07 1.71 1.59
CA LEU A 62 -0.22 3.05 2.08
C LEU A 62 0.33 3.17 3.52
N ILE A 63 1.02 4.27 3.80
CA ILE A 63 1.40 4.69 5.15
C ILE A 63 0.63 5.98 5.45
N ALA A 64 -0.15 5.98 6.53
CA ALA A 64 -0.98 7.12 6.90
C ALA A 64 -0.84 7.43 8.40
N PRO A 65 -0.97 8.69 8.83
CA PRO A 65 -1.10 9.01 10.25
C PRO A 65 -2.38 8.38 10.81
N LEU A 66 -2.36 7.96 12.08
CA LEU A 66 -3.54 7.50 12.80
C LEU A 66 -4.56 8.63 12.97
N ARG A 67 -4.07 9.85 13.21
CA ARG A 67 -4.88 11.06 13.25
C ARG A 67 -5.39 11.39 11.84
N HIS A 68 -6.68 11.69 11.75
CA HIS A 68 -7.29 12.13 10.50
C HIS A 68 -6.78 13.53 10.12
N CYS A 69 -5.96 13.59 9.09
CA CYS A 69 -5.38 14.83 8.59
C CYS A 69 -5.19 14.76 7.08
N ALA A 70 -5.60 15.80 6.35
CA ALA A 70 -5.57 15.82 4.88
C ALA A 70 -4.25 16.37 4.29
N ASP A 71 -3.46 17.10 5.08
CA ASP A 71 -2.36 17.92 4.59
C ASP A 71 -1.05 17.55 5.27
N LEU A 72 0.02 17.48 4.47
CA LEU A 72 1.38 17.26 4.93
C LEU A 72 1.84 18.37 5.88
N LEU A 73 1.40 19.61 5.66
CA LEU A 73 1.76 20.76 6.50
C LEU A 73 1.15 20.72 7.90
N ALA A 74 0.14 19.87 8.10
CA ALA A 74 -0.55 19.72 9.37
C ALA A 74 -0.08 18.50 10.17
N LEU A 75 0.94 17.76 9.70
CA LEU A 75 1.62 16.74 10.48
C LEU A 75 2.48 17.36 11.58
N ASP A 76 2.48 16.73 12.75
CA ASP A 76 3.50 17.02 13.75
C ASP A 76 4.85 16.35 13.40
N SER A 77 5.88 16.68 14.18
CA SER A 77 7.24 16.20 13.89
C SER A 77 7.39 14.71 14.16
N GLU A 78 6.68 14.16 15.15
CA GLU A 78 6.67 12.73 15.46
C GLU A 78 5.99 11.92 14.34
N GLU A 79 4.80 12.33 13.90
CA GLU A 79 4.04 11.73 12.79
C GLU A 79 4.90 11.72 11.52
N TYR A 80 5.46 12.86 11.13
CA TYR A 80 6.28 12.95 9.91
C TYR A 80 7.50 12.02 9.98
N GLN A 81 8.23 12.03 11.10
CA GLN A 81 9.40 11.18 11.28
C GLN A 81 9.03 9.70 11.26
N GLU A 82 7.94 9.31 11.95
CA GLU A 82 7.51 7.93 11.99
C GLU A 82 7.02 7.44 10.61
N MET A 83 6.30 8.27 9.85
CA MET A 83 5.92 7.96 8.46
C MET A 83 7.15 7.67 7.59
N MET A 84 8.20 8.49 7.70
CA MET A 84 9.44 8.28 6.95
C MET A 84 10.22 7.05 7.41
N ASN A 85 10.23 6.76 8.71
CA ASN A 85 10.85 5.55 9.27
C ASN A 85 10.13 4.29 8.77
N TRP A 86 8.80 4.27 8.81
CA TRP A 86 8.00 3.18 8.25
C TRP A 86 8.20 3.04 6.75
N THR A 87 8.38 4.14 6.03
CA THR A 87 8.70 4.11 4.60
C THR A 87 10.00 3.36 4.32
N LYS A 88 11.04 3.63 5.10
CA LYS A 88 12.33 2.91 5.02
C LYS A 88 12.16 1.41 5.34
N ILE A 89 11.47 1.09 6.44
CA ILE A 89 11.22 -0.29 6.87
C ILE A 89 10.45 -1.06 5.79
N MET A 90 9.32 -0.54 5.34
CA MET A 90 8.45 -1.23 4.39
C MET A 90 9.06 -1.39 3.01
N THR A 91 9.89 -0.43 2.58
CA THR A 91 10.68 -0.57 1.35
C THR A 91 11.66 -1.74 1.47
N ALA A 92 12.33 -1.90 2.62
CA ALA A 92 13.23 -3.03 2.88
C ALA A 92 12.47 -4.36 2.95
N VAL A 93 11.30 -4.38 3.59
CA VAL A 93 10.40 -5.56 3.63
C VAL A 93 10.02 -5.99 2.22
N ILE A 94 9.47 -5.08 1.41
CA ILE A 94 9.04 -5.38 0.05
C ILE A 94 10.24 -5.82 -0.81
N ARG A 95 11.40 -5.19 -0.62
CA ARG A 95 12.63 -5.59 -1.33
C ARG A 95 13.02 -7.03 -1.03
N ASN A 96 12.97 -7.43 0.23
CA ASN A 96 13.32 -8.79 0.65
C ASN A 96 12.29 -9.82 0.13
N VAL A 97 11.00 -9.49 0.17
CA VAL A 97 9.92 -10.41 -0.21
C VAL A 97 9.80 -10.56 -1.73
N TYR A 98 9.81 -9.46 -2.48
CA TYR A 98 9.42 -9.46 -3.90
C TYR A 98 10.55 -9.08 -4.87
N LYS A 99 11.68 -8.55 -4.40
CA LYS A 99 12.83 -8.16 -5.22
C LYS A 99 12.44 -7.28 -6.45
N PRO A 100 11.73 -6.16 -6.25
CA PRO A 100 11.45 -5.22 -7.33
C PRO A 100 12.74 -4.55 -7.84
N HIS A 101 12.71 -4.12 -9.10
CA HIS A 101 13.78 -3.35 -9.73
C HIS A 101 13.73 -1.85 -9.37
N GLY A 102 12.67 -1.38 -8.71
CA GLY A 102 12.52 0.02 -8.30
C GLY A 102 11.30 0.25 -7.43
N PHE A 103 11.13 1.49 -6.99
CA PHE A 103 9.96 1.94 -6.22
C PHE A 103 9.51 3.33 -6.69
N ASN A 104 8.20 3.56 -6.71
CA ASN A 104 7.65 4.91 -6.64
C ASN A 104 7.13 5.12 -5.22
N ILE A 105 7.60 6.19 -4.58
CA ILE A 105 7.17 6.60 -3.24
C ILE A 105 6.71 8.05 -3.34
N GLY A 106 5.50 8.34 -2.88
CA GLY A 106 4.93 9.68 -3.03
C GLY A 106 3.59 9.88 -2.35
N ILE A 107 3.18 11.14 -2.29
CA ILE A 107 1.91 11.59 -1.72
C ILE A 107 1.21 12.44 -2.78
N ASN A 108 -0.10 12.22 -2.95
CA ASN A 108 -0.95 13.08 -3.76
C ASN A 108 -1.73 14.03 -2.83
N LEU A 109 -1.53 15.34 -2.98
CA LEU A 109 -2.20 16.36 -2.17
C LEU A 109 -3.26 17.10 -2.99
N GLY A 110 -4.51 17.03 -2.54
CA GLY A 110 -5.65 17.64 -3.21
C GLY A 110 -6.17 16.86 -4.42
N GLN A 111 -7.41 17.14 -4.79
CA GLN A 111 -8.13 16.40 -5.84
C GLN A 111 -7.42 16.49 -7.20
N ALA A 112 -6.86 17.65 -7.54
CA ALA A 112 -6.16 17.88 -8.80
C ALA A 112 -4.87 17.02 -8.94
N ALA A 113 -4.26 16.61 -7.82
CA ALA A 113 -3.10 15.72 -7.82
C ALA A 113 -3.49 14.23 -7.89
N GLY A 114 -4.78 13.92 -7.98
CA GLY A 114 -5.26 12.53 -7.96
C GLY A 114 -5.30 11.92 -6.57
N ALA A 115 -5.51 12.73 -5.52
CA ALA A 115 -5.80 12.22 -4.18
C ALA A 115 -7.13 11.44 -4.20
N GLY A 116 -7.05 10.10 -4.23
CA GLY A 116 -8.23 9.23 -4.21
C GLY A 116 -9.03 9.31 -2.91
N VAL A 117 -8.40 9.79 -1.83
CA VAL A 117 -9.02 10.10 -0.54
C VAL A 117 -8.60 11.52 -0.14
N PRO A 118 -9.36 12.55 -0.52
CA PRO A 118 -8.94 13.94 -0.31
C PRO A 118 -8.89 14.37 1.17
N GLY A 119 -9.46 13.60 2.09
CA GLY A 119 -9.55 13.96 3.52
C GLY A 119 -8.45 13.38 4.42
N HIS A 120 -7.72 12.34 3.99
CA HIS A 120 -6.73 11.67 4.84
C HIS A 120 -5.47 11.37 4.05
N LEU A 121 -4.39 12.07 4.44
CA LEU A 121 -3.04 11.95 3.93
C LEU A 121 -2.56 10.50 3.96
N HIS A 122 -1.96 10.04 2.87
CA HIS A 122 -1.30 8.75 2.83
C HIS A 122 -0.13 8.78 1.83
N MET A 123 0.97 8.15 2.23
CA MET A 123 2.13 7.92 1.39
C MET A 123 2.04 6.57 0.71
N HIS A 124 2.15 6.58 -0.61
CA HIS A 124 2.20 5.38 -1.43
C HIS A 124 3.60 4.79 -1.43
N ILE A 125 3.71 3.47 -1.34
CA ILE A 125 4.90 2.70 -1.71
C ILE A 125 4.50 1.72 -2.79
N VAL A 126 4.96 1.96 -4.02
CA VAL A 126 4.63 1.14 -5.19
C VAL A 126 5.90 0.46 -5.69
N PRO A 127 6.05 -0.87 -5.51
CA PRO A 127 7.17 -1.60 -6.11
C PRO A 127 7.02 -1.66 -7.63
N ARG A 128 8.14 -1.58 -8.35
CA ARG A 128 8.21 -1.52 -9.82
C ARG A 128 9.15 -2.58 -10.37
N TRP A 129 8.80 -3.10 -11.55
CA TRP A 129 9.67 -3.97 -12.34
C TRP A 129 9.79 -3.43 -13.76
N ASN A 130 10.98 -3.52 -14.33
CA ASN A 130 11.17 -3.37 -15.78
C ASN A 130 10.15 -4.24 -16.55
N GLY A 131 9.32 -3.60 -17.38
CA GLY A 131 8.27 -4.28 -18.15
C GLY A 131 6.96 -4.56 -17.38
N ASP A 132 6.77 -4.00 -16.18
CA ASP A 132 5.51 -4.12 -15.42
C ASP A 132 4.32 -3.37 -16.05
N THR A 133 4.61 -2.58 -17.08
CA THR A 133 3.66 -1.92 -17.96
C THR A 133 3.81 -2.58 -19.32
N ASN A 134 2.78 -3.30 -19.73
CA ASN A 134 2.74 -4.07 -20.98
C ASN A 134 1.43 -3.81 -21.74
N PHE A 135 1.23 -4.52 -22.85
CA PHE A 135 0.05 -4.36 -23.71
C PHE A 135 -1.28 -4.45 -22.96
N MET A 136 -1.38 -5.30 -21.91
CA MET A 136 -2.60 -5.41 -21.11
C MET A 136 -2.90 -4.10 -20.39
N SER A 137 -1.89 -3.46 -19.80
CA SER A 137 -2.05 -2.18 -19.11
C SER A 137 -2.20 -1.00 -20.05
N THR A 138 -1.54 -1.01 -21.21
CA THR A 138 -1.52 0.17 -22.11
C THR A 138 -2.64 0.17 -23.14
N ILE A 139 -3.07 -1.00 -23.61
CA ILE A 139 -4.13 -1.14 -24.63
C ILE A 139 -5.41 -1.67 -23.98
N GLY A 140 -5.28 -2.62 -23.06
CA GLY A 140 -6.42 -3.24 -22.40
C GLY A 140 -6.94 -2.48 -21.19
N ASP A 141 -6.22 -1.47 -20.69
CA ASP A 141 -6.46 -0.80 -19.40
C ASP A 141 -6.65 -1.79 -18.23
N LEU A 142 -5.85 -2.87 -18.26
CA LEU A 142 -5.93 -3.99 -17.31
C LEU A 142 -4.57 -4.29 -16.70
N LYS A 143 -4.53 -4.38 -15.38
CA LYS A 143 -3.38 -4.89 -14.63
C LYS A 143 -3.66 -6.32 -14.17
N VAL A 144 -2.73 -7.23 -14.45
CA VAL A 144 -2.78 -8.61 -13.95
C VAL A 144 -1.88 -8.71 -12.72
N ILE A 145 -2.47 -9.09 -11.59
CA ILE A 145 -1.77 -9.33 -10.33
C ILE A 145 -2.01 -10.79 -9.95
N SER A 146 -0.93 -11.56 -9.88
CA SER A 146 -0.99 -13.04 -9.82
C SER A 146 -1.44 -13.60 -8.46
N HIS A 147 -1.45 -12.79 -7.41
CA HIS A 147 -1.80 -13.21 -6.05
C HIS A 147 -2.92 -12.36 -5.49
N SER A 148 -3.75 -12.95 -4.62
CA SER A 148 -4.77 -12.20 -3.90
C SER A 148 -4.14 -11.21 -2.91
N ASN A 149 -4.82 -10.10 -2.64
CA ASN A 149 -4.38 -9.12 -1.64
C ASN A 149 -4.16 -9.76 -0.26
N SER A 150 -5.02 -10.72 0.14
CA SER A 150 -4.88 -11.45 1.40
C SER A 150 -3.61 -12.31 1.47
N THR A 151 -3.17 -12.88 0.34
CA THR A 151 -1.93 -13.66 0.27
C THR A 151 -0.72 -12.74 0.39
N ILE A 152 -0.73 -11.65 -0.37
CA ILE A 152 0.31 -10.62 -0.34
C ILE A 152 0.45 -10.02 1.07
N ALA A 153 -0.67 -9.72 1.75
CA ALA A 153 -0.67 -9.19 3.11
C ALA A 153 0.04 -10.15 4.09
N LYS A 154 -0.23 -11.45 3.98
CA LYS A 154 0.42 -12.47 4.82
C LYS A 154 1.93 -12.55 4.55
N GLU A 155 2.36 -12.48 3.30
CA GLU A 155 3.78 -12.50 2.92
C GLU A 155 4.50 -11.26 3.45
N ILE A 156 3.89 -10.07 3.31
CA ILE A 156 4.44 -8.82 3.82
C ILE A 156 4.54 -8.84 5.34
N ARG A 157 3.50 -9.30 6.07
CA ARG A 157 3.56 -9.42 7.54
C ARG A 157 4.69 -10.36 7.99
N LYS A 158 4.88 -11.50 7.32
CA LYS A 158 6.02 -12.40 7.58
C LYS A 158 7.36 -11.72 7.30
N GLY A 159 7.46 -10.99 6.20
CA GLY A 159 8.64 -10.21 5.85
C GLY A 159 8.96 -9.15 6.91
N LEU A 160 7.95 -8.45 7.43
CA LEU A 160 8.09 -7.46 8.49
C LEU A 160 8.69 -8.06 9.76
N VAL A 161 8.17 -9.19 10.23
CA VAL A 161 8.73 -9.91 11.39
C VAL A 161 10.21 -10.23 11.18
N HIS A 162 10.59 -10.67 9.98
CA HIS A 162 11.98 -10.96 9.65
C HIS A 162 12.87 -9.70 9.74
N VAL A 163 12.42 -8.57 9.18
CA VAL A 163 13.17 -7.30 9.22
C VAL A 163 13.31 -6.79 10.65
N GLN A 164 12.27 -6.90 11.47
CA GLN A 164 12.32 -6.50 12.88
C GLN A 164 13.32 -7.32 13.70
N GLN A 165 13.49 -8.61 13.37
CA GLN A 165 14.41 -9.51 14.07
C GLN A 165 15.89 -9.31 13.66
N HIS A 166 16.15 -9.00 12.38
CA HIS A 166 17.50 -9.00 11.81
C HIS A 166 18.04 -7.61 11.47
N GLY A 167 17.21 -6.57 11.64
CA GLY A 167 17.54 -5.21 11.27
C GLY A 167 17.54 -4.98 9.76
N ILE A 168 17.39 -3.71 9.36
CA ILE A 168 17.33 -3.30 7.95
C ILE A 168 18.68 -3.53 7.25
N ASP A 169 19.80 -3.38 7.98
CA ASP A 169 21.14 -3.43 7.40
C ASP A 169 21.48 -4.80 6.82
N SER A 170 20.95 -5.88 7.44
CA SER A 170 21.08 -7.26 6.96
C SER A 170 20.47 -7.49 5.56
N ILE A 171 19.57 -6.60 5.12
CA ILE A 171 18.89 -6.65 3.82
C ILE A 171 19.67 -5.84 2.78
N ILE A 172 20.33 -4.76 3.21
CA ILE A 172 21.14 -3.89 2.36
C ILE A 172 22.44 -4.60 1.96
N GLU A 173 23.09 -5.30 2.89
CA GLU A 173 24.38 -5.98 2.66
C GLU A 173 24.30 -7.17 1.70
N LYS A 174 23.12 -7.76 1.49
CA LYS A 174 22.91 -8.90 0.57
C LYS A 174 22.86 -8.51 -0.93
N GLY A 175 23.29 -7.30 -1.28
CA GLY A 175 23.73 -6.99 -2.66
C GLY A 175 22.62 -6.76 -3.69
N ALA A 176 21.53 -6.09 -3.32
CA ALA A 176 20.56 -5.60 -4.29
C ALA A 176 20.65 -4.07 -4.38
N SER A 177 21.62 -3.57 -5.15
CA SER A 177 21.48 -2.25 -5.76
C SER A 177 20.24 -2.26 -6.65
N LEU A 178 19.30 -1.34 -6.42
CA LEU A 178 18.23 -1.07 -7.37
C LEU A 178 18.82 -0.63 -8.71
#